data_AF-A0A2V2RK64-F1
#
_entry.id   AF-A0A2V2RK64-F1
#
_cell.length_a   1.000
_cell.length_b   1.000
_cell.length_c   1.000
_cell.angle_alpha   90.00
_cell.angle_beta   90.00
_cell.angle_gamma   90.00
#
_symmetry.space_group_name_H-M   'P 1'
#
loop_
_entity.id
_entity.type
_entity.pdbx_description
1 polymer ?
#
loop_
_entity_poly.entity_id
_entity_poly.type
_entity_poly.pdbx_seq_one_letter_code
_entity_poly.pdbx_strand_id
1 'polypeptide(L)'
;MKKIGFALALLLMLGLAYRASAQQDQQKQDQQKVTFYYYPSSNIYYNVSTGEYLYYDEPTTKWITAKTLPTTITLEKMPVDTVYYNGPDVWKDNPEHLRKYKAKKEEVKKKD
;
A
#
# COMPACT_ATOMS: atom_id res chain seq x y z
N MET A 1 71.02 -10.44 17.41
CA MET A 1 70.44 -9.62 18.51
C MET A 1 69.00 -10.07 18.75
N LYS A 2 68.63 -10.33 20.01
CA LYS A 2 67.30 -10.23 20.67
C LYS A 2 66.08 -10.80 19.88
N LYS A 3 65.63 -12.04 20.13
CA LYS A 3 64.58 -12.48 21.11
C LYS A 3 63.25 -11.72 21.06
N ILE A 4 62.18 -12.49 21.29
CA ILE A 4 60.75 -12.16 21.52
C ILE A 4 59.93 -12.31 20.22
N GLY A 5 58.92 -13.17 20.10
CA GLY A 5 58.11 -13.91 21.07
C GLY A 5 56.63 -13.72 20.73
N PHE A 6 55.82 -14.74 21.06
CA PHE A 6 54.35 -14.75 21.11
C PHE A 6 53.56 -15.09 19.85
N ALA A 7 53.23 -16.38 19.76
CA ALA A 7 51.96 -16.84 19.22
C ALA A 7 50.81 -16.11 19.93
N LEU A 8 49.96 -15.43 19.17
CA LEU A 8 48.72 -14.85 19.67
C LEU A 8 47.56 -15.32 18.80
N ALA A 9 46.89 -16.33 19.33
CA ALA A 9 45.44 -16.51 19.34
C ALA A 9 44.67 -16.12 18.06
N LEU A 10 44.27 -17.17 17.34
CA LEU A 10 42.90 -17.34 16.85
C LEU A 10 41.87 -16.64 17.76
N LEU A 11 40.83 -16.09 17.13
CA LEU A 11 39.52 -15.64 17.66
C LEU A 11 39.33 -14.12 17.66
N LEU A 12 38.91 -13.61 16.51
CA LEU A 12 37.94 -12.51 16.45
C LEU A 12 37.15 -12.59 15.13
N MET A 13 36.50 -13.75 14.92
CA MET A 13 35.25 -13.78 14.16
C MET A 13 34.11 -13.48 15.14
N LEU A 14 33.71 -12.21 15.25
CA LEU A 14 32.37 -11.87 15.73
C LEU A 14 31.67 -11.09 14.63
N GLY A 15 30.75 -11.78 13.98
CA GLY A 15 29.90 -11.24 12.95
C GLY A 15 28.97 -10.17 13.49
N LEU A 16 28.94 -9.04 12.78
CA LEU A 16 27.77 -8.18 12.70
C LEU A 16 27.26 -8.26 11.27
N ALA A 17 26.70 -9.43 10.93
CA ALA A 17 25.76 -9.51 9.83
C ALA A 17 24.48 -8.80 10.29
N TYR A 18 24.47 -7.47 10.19
CA TYR A 18 23.22 -6.74 10.12
C TYR A 18 22.53 -7.21 8.84
N ARG A 19 21.69 -8.25 8.96
CA ARG A 19 20.70 -8.54 7.95
C ARG A 19 19.72 -7.38 7.98
N ALA A 20 20.00 -6.34 7.21
CA ALA A 20 18.99 -5.40 6.79
C ALA A 20 17.95 -6.23 6.05
N SER A 21 16.84 -6.58 6.71
CA SER A 21 15.68 -7.17 6.05
C SER A 21 14.96 -6.05 5.27
N ALA A 22 15.60 -5.58 4.20
CA ALA A 22 15.05 -4.65 3.23
C ALA A 22 14.79 -5.36 1.88
N GLN A 23 14.70 -6.68 1.88
CA GLN A 23 14.17 -7.43 0.75
C GLN A 23 12.73 -7.79 1.09
N GLN A 24 11.85 -6.80 0.93
CA GLN A 24 10.46 -7.10 0.67
C GLN A 24 10.45 -7.59 -0.78
N ASP A 25 10.54 -8.91 -0.94
CA ASP A 25 10.37 -9.60 -2.21
C ASP A 25 9.07 -9.10 -2.86
N GLN A 26 9.17 -8.13 -3.77
CA GLN A 26 8.15 -7.92 -4.76
C GLN A 26 8.28 -9.05 -5.77
N GLN A 27 7.81 -10.23 -5.38
CA GLN A 27 7.47 -11.27 -6.34
C GLN A 27 6.49 -10.63 -7.31
N LYS A 28 7.01 -10.32 -8.51
CA LYS A 28 6.26 -10.01 -9.71
C LYS A 28 5.53 -11.30 -10.12
N GLN A 29 4.58 -11.69 -9.29
CA GLN A 29 3.63 -12.72 -9.62
C GLN A 29 2.77 -12.08 -10.72
N ASP A 30 2.59 -12.77 -11.84
CA ASP A 30 1.54 -12.48 -12.81
C ASP A 30 0.20 -12.64 -12.07
N GLN A 31 -0.12 -11.66 -11.22
CA GLN A 31 -1.34 -11.63 -10.45
C GLN A 31 -2.44 -11.40 -11.47
N GLN A 32 -3.34 -12.38 -11.57
CA GLN A 32 -4.60 -12.19 -12.27
C GLN A 32 -5.21 -10.89 -11.76
N LYS A 33 -5.49 -9.96 -12.68
CA LYS A 33 -6.02 -8.65 -12.32
C LYS A 33 -7.30 -8.83 -11.53
N VAL A 34 -7.30 -8.34 -10.30
CA VAL A 34 -8.49 -8.31 -9.47
C VAL A 34 -9.41 -7.24 -10.04
N THR A 35 -10.68 -7.59 -10.21
CA THR A 35 -11.70 -6.66 -10.70
C THR A 35 -12.30 -5.93 -9.51
N PHE A 36 -12.31 -4.60 -9.60
CA PHE A 36 -12.94 -3.72 -8.64
C PHE A 36 -14.02 -2.88 -9.32
N TYR A 37 -15.12 -2.65 -8.61
CA TYR A 37 -16.08 -1.59 -8.95
C TYR A 37 -15.76 -0.36 -8.12
N TYR A 38 -15.43 0.75 -8.78
CA TYR A 38 -15.19 2.03 -8.16
C TYR A 38 -16.45 2.89 -8.22
N TYR A 39 -16.90 3.35 -7.06
CA TYR A 39 -18.04 4.25 -6.89
C TYR A 39 -17.48 5.66 -6.59
N PRO A 40 -17.26 6.51 -7.61
CA PRO A 40 -16.58 7.80 -7.45
C PRO A 40 -17.34 8.79 -6.58
N SER A 41 -18.68 8.73 -6.52
CA SER A 41 -19.48 9.59 -5.64
C SER A 41 -19.12 9.39 -4.18
N SER A 42 -19.09 8.13 -3.74
CA SER A 42 -18.81 7.75 -2.35
C SER A 42 -17.33 7.47 -2.07
N ASN A 43 -16.47 7.46 -3.10
CA ASN A 43 -15.05 7.08 -3.00
C ASN A 43 -14.83 5.67 -2.43
N ILE A 44 -15.60 4.72 -2.94
CA ILE A 44 -15.58 3.33 -2.46
C ILE A 44 -15.15 2.43 -3.59
N TYR A 45 -14.35 1.41 -3.28
CA TYR A 45 -14.07 0.29 -4.16
C TYR A 45 -14.78 -0.95 -3.62
N TYR A 46 -15.26 -1.79 -4.52
CA TYR A 46 -15.78 -3.11 -4.19
C TYR A 46 -14.97 -4.16 -4.94
N ASN A 47 -14.33 -5.06 -4.21
CA ASN A 47 -13.58 -6.17 -4.76
C ASN A 47 -14.55 -7.28 -5.18
N VAL A 48 -14.65 -7.55 -6.48
CA VAL A 48 -15.60 -8.54 -7.02
C VAL A 48 -15.23 -9.97 -6.62
N SER A 49 -13.94 -10.24 -6.40
CA SER A 49 -13.45 -11.57 -6.03
C SER A 49 -13.68 -11.90 -4.55
N THR A 50 -13.48 -10.93 -3.64
CA THR A 50 -13.61 -11.18 -2.19
C THR A 50 -14.96 -10.73 -1.61
N GLY A 51 -15.70 -9.89 -2.33
CA GLY A 51 -16.95 -9.30 -1.84
C GLY A 51 -16.74 -8.22 -0.76
N GLU A 52 -15.55 -7.64 -0.71
CA GLU A 52 -15.16 -6.65 0.29
C GLU A 52 -15.16 -5.22 -0.28
N TYR A 53 -15.53 -4.28 0.56
CA TYR A 53 -15.44 -2.85 0.29
C TYR A 53 -14.12 -2.30 0.79
N LEU A 54 -13.48 -1.45 0.00
CA LEU A 54 -12.38 -0.60 0.43
C LEU A 54 -12.86 0.85 0.40
N TYR A 55 -12.78 1.53 1.52
CA TYR A 55 -13.20 2.93 1.65
C TYR A 55 -12.18 3.72 2.47
N TYR A 56 -12.12 5.02 2.22
CA TYR A 56 -11.28 5.92 2.98
C TYR A 56 -12.02 6.39 4.24
N ASP A 57 -11.47 6.10 5.40
CA ASP A 57 -11.97 6.57 6.69
C ASP A 57 -11.29 7.90 7.03
N GLU A 58 -12.04 9.00 6.91
CA GLU A 58 -11.52 10.34 7.19
C GLU A 58 -11.03 10.53 8.63
N PRO A 59 -11.75 10.06 9.69
CA PRO A 59 -11.32 10.19 11.08
C PRO A 59 -9.94 9.57 11.36
N THR A 60 -9.68 8.36 10.84
CA THR A 60 -8.38 7.70 11.04
C THR A 60 -7.39 7.95 9.92
N THR A 61 -7.81 8.64 8.86
CA THR A 61 -7.04 8.94 7.63
C THR A 61 -6.49 7.69 6.92
N LYS A 62 -7.19 6.57 7.01
CA LYS A 62 -6.74 5.25 6.51
C LYS A 62 -7.74 4.64 5.54
N TRP A 63 -7.24 3.79 4.65
CA TRP A 63 -8.09 2.90 3.87
C TRP A 63 -8.47 1.69 4.72
N ILE A 64 -9.76 1.39 4.76
CA ILE A 64 -10.33 0.27 5.51
C ILE A 64 -10.93 -0.73 4.53
N THR A 65 -10.67 -2.02 4.77
CA THR A 65 -11.30 -3.14 4.07
C THR A 65 -12.37 -3.76 4.97
N ALA A 66 -13.60 -3.92 4.49
CA ALA A 66 -14.69 -4.51 5.25
C ALA A 66 -15.70 -5.25 4.37
N LYS A 67 -16.32 -6.32 4.87
CA LYS A 67 -17.41 -7.02 4.17
C LYS A 67 -18.71 -6.21 4.07
N THR A 68 -18.92 -5.31 5.01
CA THR A 68 -20.10 -4.45 5.09
C THR A 68 -19.66 -3.02 5.33
N LEU A 69 -20.32 -2.08 4.65
CA LEU A 69 -20.10 -0.66 4.90
C LEU A 69 -20.72 -0.26 6.25
N PRO A 70 -20.07 0.63 7.02
CA PRO A 70 -20.71 1.28 8.17
C PRO A 70 -22.02 1.96 7.76
N THR A 71 -22.98 2.03 8.69
CA THR A 71 -24.27 2.69 8.46
C THR A 71 -24.17 4.19 8.21
N THR A 72 -23.03 4.80 8.55
CA THR A 72 -22.71 6.20 8.25
C THR A 72 -22.32 6.43 6.80
N ILE A 73 -21.99 5.37 6.05
CA ILE A 73 -21.57 5.46 4.66
C ILE A 73 -22.75 5.12 3.74
N THR A 74 -23.14 6.09 2.91
CA THR A 74 -24.12 5.87 1.85
C THR A 74 -23.39 5.49 0.56
N LEU A 75 -23.68 4.30 0.04
CA LEU A 75 -23.17 3.83 -1.24
C LEU A 75 -24.10 4.30 -2.37
N GLU A 76 -23.65 5.29 -3.14
CA GLU A 76 -24.30 5.63 -4.40
C GLU A 76 -23.88 4.63 -5.47
N LYS A 77 -24.85 3.89 -6.03
CA LYS A 77 -24.56 2.80 -6.98
C LYS A 77 -24.14 3.27 -8.37
N MET A 78 -24.33 4.55 -8.69
CA MET A 78 -24.02 5.13 -10.00
C MET A 78 -23.42 6.54 -9.83
N PRO A 79 -22.46 6.94 -10.68
CA PRO A 79 -21.82 6.12 -11.71
C PRO A 79 -20.89 5.05 -11.10
N VAL A 80 -20.49 4.06 -11.90
CA VAL A 80 -19.57 2.98 -11.48
C VAL A 80 -18.52 2.76 -12.56
N ASP A 81 -17.25 2.72 -12.16
CA ASP A 81 -16.11 2.44 -13.03
C ASP A 81 -15.53 1.07 -12.72
N THR A 82 -15.20 0.29 -13.75
CA THR A 82 -14.51 -1.00 -13.54
C THR A 82 -13.00 -0.78 -13.56
N VAL A 83 -12.33 -1.19 -12.49
CA VAL A 83 -10.88 -1.03 -12.31
C VAL A 83 -10.24 -2.41 -12.21
N TYR A 84 -9.23 -2.66 -13.04
CA TYR A 84 -8.45 -3.90 -13.01
C TYR A 84 -7.10 -3.64 -12.35
N TYR A 85 -6.87 -4.21 -11.17
CA TYR A 85 -5.70 -3.88 -10.35
C TYR A 85 -5.01 -5.09 -9.73
N ASN A 86 -3.68 -4.98 -9.60
CA ASN A 86 -2.81 -5.97 -8.97
C ASN A 86 -2.26 -5.38 -7.67
N GLY A 87 -2.88 -5.75 -6.55
CA GLY A 87 -2.41 -5.38 -5.22
C GLY A 87 -3.51 -4.87 -4.30
N PRO A 88 -3.16 -4.60 -3.03
CA PRO A 88 -4.11 -4.15 -2.02
C PRO A 88 -4.53 -2.68 -2.18
N ASP A 89 -3.69 -1.87 -2.83
CA ASP A 89 -3.80 -0.40 -2.82
C ASP A 89 -4.38 0.19 -4.12
N VAL A 90 -5.55 -0.29 -4.55
CA VAL A 90 -6.17 0.06 -5.84
C VAL A 90 -6.31 1.57 -6.11
N TRP A 91 -6.43 2.39 -5.06
CA TRP A 91 -6.56 3.84 -5.17
C TRP A 91 -5.28 4.55 -5.65
N LYS A 92 -4.10 3.91 -5.51
CA LYS A 92 -2.82 4.53 -5.90
C LYS A 92 -2.69 4.71 -7.41
N ASP A 93 -3.29 3.80 -8.17
CA ASP A 93 -3.13 3.72 -9.61
C ASP A 93 -4.45 3.91 -10.39
N ASN A 94 -5.59 4.10 -9.69
CA ASN A 94 -6.86 4.41 -10.33
C ASN A 94 -6.86 5.87 -10.84
N PRO A 95 -6.88 6.12 -12.17
CA PRO A 95 -6.80 7.47 -12.73
C PRO A 95 -7.97 8.37 -12.31
N GLU A 96 -9.19 7.84 -12.16
CA GLU A 96 -10.35 8.64 -11.74
C GLU A 96 -10.22 9.11 -10.29
N HIS A 97 -9.70 8.24 -9.42
CA HIS A 97 -9.39 8.59 -8.05
C HIS A 97 -8.27 9.64 -7.99
N LEU A 98 -7.18 9.43 -8.74
CA LEU A 98 -6.09 10.39 -8.81
C LEU A 98 -6.56 11.76 -9.34
N ARG A 99 -7.42 11.78 -10.36
CA ARG A 99 -8.01 13.02 -10.90
C ARG A 99 -8.78 13.80 -9.83
N LYS A 100 -9.60 13.12 -9.02
CA LYS A 100 -10.42 13.76 -7.99
C LYS A 100 -9.63 14.17 -6.74
N TYR A 101 -8.67 13.37 -6.31
CA TYR A 101 -8.02 13.52 -4.99
C TYR A 101 -6.58 14.01 -5.03
N LYS A 102 -5.83 13.76 -6.12
CA LYS A 102 -4.46 14.29 -6.27
C LYS A 102 -4.46 15.76 -6.67
N ALA A 103 -5.39 16.17 -7.55
CA ALA A 103 -5.52 17.58 -7.97
C ALA A 103 -5.83 18.51 -6.79
N LYS A 104 -6.70 18.09 -5.86
CA LYS A 104 -7.04 18.87 -4.66
C LYS A 104 -5.85 19.15 -3.75
N LYS A 105 -4.91 18.20 -3.63
CA LYS A 105 -3.71 18.37 -2.78
C LYS A 105 -2.75 19.44 -3.34
N GLU A 106 -2.65 19.55 -4.66
CA GLU A 106 -1.81 20.55 -5.32
C GLU A 106 -2.45 21.94 -5.32
N GLU A 107 -3.78 22.04 -5.40
CA GLU A 107 -4.50 23.31 -5.28
C GLU A 107 -4.41 23.93 -3.88
N VAL A 108 -4.47 23.11 -2.83
CA VAL A 108 -4.26 23.58 -1.44
C VAL A 108 -2.83 24.12 -1.29
N LYS A 109 -1.83 23.39 -1.80
CA LYS A 109 -0.42 23.83 -1.74
C LYS A 109 -0.08 25.11 -2.50
N LYS A 110 -0.87 25.51 -3.49
CA LYS A 110 -0.63 26.75 -4.27
C LYS A 110 -1.23 28.00 -3.63
N LYS A 111 -2.01 27.87 -2.56
CA LYS A 111 -2.67 28.99 -1.87
C LYS A 111 -2.02 29.37 -0.54
N ASP A 112 -0.97 28.67 -0.14
CA ASP A 112 -0.09 28.97 1.00
C ASP A 112 1.23 29.58 0.52
#